data_AF-A4TW07-F1
#
_entry.id   AF-A4TW07-F1
#
_cell.length_a   1.000
_cell.length_b   1.000
_cell.length_c   1.000
_cell.angle_alpha   90.00
_cell.angle_beta   90.00
_cell.angle_gamma   90.00
#
_symmetry.space_group_name_H-M   'P 1'
#
loop_
_entity.id
_entity.type
_entity.pdbx_description
1 polymer ?
#
loop_
_entity_poly.entity_id
_entity_poly.type
_entity_poly.pdbx_seq_one_letter_code
_entity_poly.pdbx_strand_id
1 'polypeptide(L)'
;MTELTKLTIAQARDQMAKGAFTASELTEAHIRAMEAKRDLNAYITETADLAREQAKASDLRRQAGKAGALEGIPLGIKDLFCTKGGPDHRRQPHPARLQARLMKAPGRASCSMPAPSPWASSTWTNSPWGCATMTRA
;
A
#
# COMPACT_ATOMS: atom_id res chain seq x y z
N MET A 1 23.55 -4.82 -4.50
CA MET A 1 22.57 -3.96 -3.82
C MET A 1 21.48 -4.85 -3.25
N THR A 2 21.19 -4.74 -1.97
CA THR A 2 20.14 -5.53 -1.29
C THR A 2 18.79 -5.23 -1.94
N GLU A 3 18.07 -6.25 -2.38
CA GLU A 3 16.70 -6.13 -2.89
C GLU A 3 15.75 -5.72 -1.75
N LEU A 4 15.56 -4.41 -1.55
CA LEU A 4 14.76 -3.86 -0.45
C LEU A 4 13.31 -4.39 -0.43
N THR A 5 12.78 -4.79 -1.59
CA THR A 5 11.43 -5.35 -1.77
C THR A 5 11.29 -6.79 -1.30
N LYS A 6 12.39 -7.49 -1.00
CA LYS A 6 12.38 -8.88 -0.49
C LYS A 6 12.47 -8.97 1.03
N LEU A 7 12.64 -7.83 1.71
CA LEU A 7 12.72 -7.78 3.16
C LEU A 7 11.33 -8.04 3.76
N THR A 8 11.28 -8.79 4.86
CA THR A 8 10.07 -8.83 5.68
C THR A 8 9.87 -7.48 6.39
N ILE A 9 8.65 -7.19 6.84
CA ILE A 9 8.34 -5.96 7.59
C ILE A 9 9.27 -5.83 8.83
N ALA A 10 9.51 -6.93 9.54
CA ALA A 10 10.39 -6.94 10.70
C ALA A 10 11.85 -6.62 10.32
N GLN A 11 12.36 -7.25 9.26
CA GLN A 11 13.71 -6.99 8.76
C GLN A 11 13.86 -5.53 8.30
N ALA A 12 12.89 -5.01 7.56
CA ALA A 12 12.91 -3.63 7.09
C ALA A 12 12.91 -2.65 8.26
N ARG A 13 12.04 -2.85 9.26
CA ARG A 13 12.00 -2.05 10.49
C ARG A 13 13.36 -2.04 11.19
N ASP A 14 13.93 -3.23 11.42
CA ASP A 14 15.16 -3.39 12.20
C ASP A 14 16.37 -2.83 11.46
N GLN A 15 16.46 -3.00 10.13
CA GLN A 15 17.54 -2.46 9.32
C GLN A 15 17.45 -0.93 9.21
N MET A 16 16.25 -0.37 9.06
CA MET A 16 16.08 1.08 9.10
C MET A 16 16.36 1.64 10.51
N ALA A 17 16.14 0.87 11.59
CA ALA A 17 16.49 1.29 12.95
C ALA A 17 18.02 1.34 13.16
N LYS A 18 18.75 0.48 12.44
CA LYS A 18 20.22 0.49 12.37
C LYS A 18 20.78 1.55 11.40
N GLY A 19 19.92 2.31 10.72
CA GLY A 19 20.33 3.33 9.76
C GLY A 19 20.88 2.77 8.43
N ALA A 20 20.58 1.52 8.10
CA ALA A 20 21.07 0.90 6.85
C ALA A 20 20.46 1.51 5.58
N PHE A 21 19.24 2.03 5.69
CA PHE A 21 18.51 2.77 4.66
C PHE A 21 17.35 3.55 5.30
N THR A 22 16.74 4.43 4.53
CA THR A 22 15.64 5.32 4.92
C THR A 22 14.28 4.81 4.48
N ALA A 23 13.20 5.32 5.10
CA ALA A 23 11.84 5.03 4.65
C ALA A 23 11.60 5.52 3.21
N SER A 24 12.22 6.64 2.83
CA SER A 24 12.17 7.16 1.46
C SER A 24 12.77 6.18 0.45
N GLU A 25 13.93 5.60 0.72
CA GLU A 25 14.57 4.61 -0.16
C GLU A 25 13.75 3.32 -0.26
N LEU A 26 13.21 2.84 0.87
CA LEU A 26 12.34 1.66 0.90
C LEU A 26 11.07 1.89 0.07
N THR A 27 10.46 3.06 0.21
CA THR A 27 9.23 3.43 -0.50
C THR A 27 9.47 3.53 -2.00
N GLU A 28 10.55 4.18 -2.41
CA GLU A 28 10.92 4.32 -3.82
C GLU A 28 11.19 2.95 -4.47
N ALA A 29 11.83 2.02 -3.77
CA ALA A 29 12.02 0.65 -4.26
C ALA A 29 10.69 -0.08 -4.49
N HIS A 30 9.70 0.11 -3.61
CA HIS A 30 8.37 -0.48 -3.77
C HIS A 30 7.55 0.18 -4.88
N ILE A 31 7.66 1.50 -5.06
CA ILE A 31 7.02 2.22 -6.17
C ILE A 31 7.55 1.69 -7.51
N ARG A 32 8.87 1.56 -7.66
CA ARG A 32 9.47 1.03 -8.90
C ARG A 32 9.05 -0.41 -9.17
N ALA A 33 8.99 -1.26 -8.14
CA ALA A 33 8.54 -2.64 -8.29
C ALA A 33 7.05 -2.71 -8.69
N MET A 34 6.23 -1.81 -8.15
CA MET A 34 4.82 -1.67 -8.53
C MET A 34 4.68 -1.23 -9.99
N GLU A 35 5.41 -0.19 -10.41
CA GLU A 35 5.38 0.32 -11.78
C GLU A 35 5.82 -0.74 -12.80
N ALA A 36 6.87 -1.50 -12.47
CA ALA A 36 7.36 -2.61 -13.29
C ALA A 36 6.40 -3.82 -13.37
N LYS A 37 5.39 -3.88 -12.49
CA LYS A 37 4.42 -4.98 -12.37
C LYS A 37 2.98 -4.55 -12.59
N ARG A 38 2.76 -3.47 -13.36
CA ARG A 38 1.42 -3.00 -13.75
C ARG A 38 0.62 -4.04 -14.53
N ASP A 39 1.29 -4.96 -15.21
CA ASP A 39 0.71 -6.13 -15.87
C ASP A 39 -0.07 -7.05 -14.91
N LEU A 40 0.26 -7.04 -13.62
CA LEU A 40 -0.49 -7.78 -12.60
C LEU A 40 -1.88 -7.19 -12.31
N ASN A 41 -2.10 -5.91 -12.65
CA ASN A 41 -3.38 -5.23 -12.40
C ASN A 41 -3.80 -5.31 -10.91
N ALA A 42 -2.82 -5.15 -10.01
CA ALA A 42 -2.98 -5.33 -8.56
C ALA A 42 -3.49 -4.09 -7.82
N TYR A 43 -3.22 -2.90 -8.36
CA TYR A 43 -3.62 -1.61 -7.79
C TYR A 43 -4.69 -0.95 -8.67
N ILE A 44 -5.72 -0.35 -8.05
CA ILE A 44 -6.69 0.52 -8.76
C ILE A 44 -6.18 1.96 -8.76
N THR A 45 -5.86 2.44 -7.56
CA THR A 45 -5.41 3.81 -7.33
C THR A 45 -3.97 3.77 -6.81
N GLU A 46 -3.04 4.19 -7.66
CA GLU A 46 -1.64 4.38 -7.29
C GLU A 46 -1.48 5.77 -6.66
N THR A 47 -0.89 5.87 -5.46
CA THR A 47 -0.63 7.17 -4.79
C THR A 47 0.86 7.39 -4.52
N ALA A 48 1.67 7.28 -5.58
CA ALA A 48 3.14 7.34 -5.49
C ALA A 48 3.65 8.64 -4.84
N ASP A 49 3.11 9.79 -5.23
CA ASP A 49 3.56 11.08 -4.69
C ASP A 49 3.21 11.24 -3.21
N LEU A 50 2.00 10.85 -2.82
CA LEU A 50 1.59 10.82 -1.42
C LEU A 50 2.47 9.86 -0.60
N ALA A 51 2.82 8.69 -1.15
CA ALA A 51 3.71 7.75 -0.49
C ALA A 51 5.12 8.35 -0.29
N ARG A 52 5.67 9.08 -1.28
CA ARG A 52 6.95 9.79 -1.17
C ARG A 52 6.92 10.86 -0.10
N GLU A 53 5.87 11.69 -0.06
CA GLU A 53 5.70 12.72 0.98
C GLU A 53 5.62 12.12 2.39
N GLN A 54 4.83 11.05 2.53
CA GLN A 54 4.67 10.35 3.81
C GLN A 54 5.97 9.68 4.27
N ALA A 55 6.76 9.14 3.35
CA ALA A 55 8.06 8.54 3.63
C ALA A 55 9.07 9.59 4.15
N LYS A 56 9.16 10.76 3.50
CA LYS A 56 9.99 11.89 4.01
C LYS A 56 9.57 12.32 5.40
N ALA A 57 8.26 12.46 5.63
CA ALA A 57 7.75 12.82 6.95
C ALA A 57 8.01 11.72 7.99
N SER A 58 8.08 10.46 7.56
CA SER A 58 8.44 9.32 8.39
C SER A 58 9.91 9.36 8.80
N ASP A 59 10.81 9.64 7.86
CA ASP A 59 12.24 9.78 8.13
C ASP A 59 12.51 10.85 9.21
N LEU A 60 11.82 11.99 9.14
CA LEU A 60 11.91 13.02 10.18
C LEU A 60 11.44 12.52 11.56
N ARG A 61 10.34 11.76 11.62
CA ARG A 61 9.84 11.18 12.88
C ARG A 61 10.80 10.13 13.45
N ARG A 62 11.42 9.34 12.57
CA ARG A 62 12.40 8.32 12.94
C ARG A 62 13.67 8.96 13.51
N GLN A 63 14.17 10.02 12.87
CA GLN A 63 15.30 10.80 13.37
C GLN A 63 15.00 11.44 14.74
N ALA A 64 13.76 11.90 14.95
CA ALA A 64 13.32 12.45 16.23
C ALA A 64 13.07 11.40 17.33
N GLY A 65 13.34 10.11 17.10
CA GLY A 65 13.08 9.04 18.07
C GLY A 65 11.60 8.75 18.32
N LYS A 66 10.70 9.26 17.48
CA LYS A 66 9.23 9.10 17.59
C LYS A 66 8.70 8.03 16.63
N ALA A 67 9.50 7.02 16.33
CA ALA A 67 9.12 5.95 15.42
C ALA A 67 8.10 5.00 16.06
N GLY A 68 6.93 4.87 15.45
CA GLY A 68 5.98 3.80 15.77
C GLY A 68 6.37 2.45 15.18
N ALA A 69 5.65 1.39 15.56
CA ALA A 69 5.97 0.00 15.17
C ALA A 69 6.03 -0.25 13.64
N LEU A 70 5.25 0.50 12.85
CA LEU A 70 5.19 0.42 11.38
C LEU A 70 5.64 1.71 10.69
N GLU A 71 6.33 2.59 11.41
CA GLU A 71 6.75 3.89 10.88
C GLU A 71 7.76 3.71 9.74
N GLY A 72 7.39 4.14 8.53
CA GLY A 72 8.23 4.08 7.33
C GLY A 72 8.02 2.85 6.46
N ILE A 73 7.08 1.96 6.80
CA ILE A 73 6.80 0.73 6.05
C ILE A 73 5.73 0.98 4.99
N PRO A 74 6.00 0.74 3.68
CA PRO A 74 4.99 0.88 2.63
C PRO A 74 3.93 -0.21 2.71
N LEU A 75 2.66 0.16 2.52
CA LEU A 75 1.52 -0.75 2.60
C LEU A 75 0.64 -0.66 1.35
N GLY A 76 -0.02 -1.77 1.02
CA GLY A 76 -1.15 -1.80 0.09
C GLY A 76 -2.43 -1.97 0.89
N ILE A 77 -3.37 -1.04 0.77
CA ILE A 77 -4.64 -0.99 1.50
C ILE A 77 -5.76 -1.44 0.59
N LYS A 78 -6.58 -2.42 1.00
CA LYS A 78 -7.76 -2.81 0.21
C LYS A 78 -8.73 -1.62 0.07
N ASP A 79 -9.27 -1.42 -1.11
CA ASP A 79 -10.21 -0.39 -1.55
C ASP A 79 -11.59 -0.50 -0.88
N LEU A 80 -11.77 -1.50 -0.01
CA LEU A 80 -12.90 -1.56 0.93
C LEU A 80 -12.80 -0.49 2.02
N PHE A 81 -11.60 0.06 2.27
CA PHE A 81 -11.38 1.06 3.29
C PHE A 81 -11.40 2.46 2.70
N CYS A 82 -12.19 3.35 3.30
CA CYS A 82 -12.15 4.78 2.98
C CYS A 82 -10.80 5.37 3.43
N THR A 83 -10.03 5.91 2.49
CA THR A 83 -8.75 6.56 2.75
C THR A 83 -8.88 8.07 2.53
N LYS A 84 -8.50 8.88 3.53
CA LYS A 84 -8.52 10.35 3.39
C LYS A 84 -7.50 10.78 2.34
N GLY A 85 -7.95 11.47 1.29
CA GLY A 85 -7.13 11.93 0.16
C GLY A 85 -7.09 10.97 -1.04
N GLY A 86 -7.72 9.79 -0.94
CA GLY A 86 -8.05 8.97 -2.10
C GLY A 86 -9.40 9.40 -2.71
N PRO A 87 -9.73 8.96 -3.94
CA PRO A 87 -11.08 9.10 -4.45
C PRO A 87 -12.07 8.41 -3.50
N ASP A 88 -13.20 9.05 -3.20
CA ASP A 88 -14.30 8.39 -2.47
C ASP A 88 -14.98 7.39 -3.42
N HIS A 89 -14.44 6.18 -3.46
CA HIS A 89 -14.89 5.13 -4.39
C HIS A 89 -16.29 4.60 -4.08
N ARG A 90 -16.98 5.03 -3.00
CA ARG A 90 -18.37 4.65 -2.73
C ARG A 90 -19.37 5.07 -3.81
N ARG A 91 -18.97 5.87 -4.80
CA ARG A 91 -19.82 6.24 -5.94
C ARG A 91 -19.64 5.36 -7.19
N GLN A 92 -18.64 4.47 -7.27
CA GLN A 92 -18.44 3.65 -8.47
C GLN A 92 -18.36 2.15 -8.15
N PRO A 93 -19.08 1.30 -8.92
CA PRO A 93 -18.98 -0.14 -8.76
C PRO A 93 -17.63 -0.62 -9.32
N HIS A 94 -16.63 -0.74 -8.46
CA HIS A 94 -15.39 -1.43 -8.78
C HIS A 94 -15.17 -2.58 -7.80
N PRO A 95 -14.56 -3.69 -8.25
CA PRO A 95 -14.20 -4.75 -7.33
C PRO A 95 -13.19 -4.25 -6.32
N ALA A 96 -13.35 -4.67 -5.07
CA ALA A 96 -12.36 -4.43 -4.03
C ALA A 96 -10.96 -4.87 -4.48
N ARG A 97 -10.01 -3.96 -4.68
CA ARG A 97 -8.57 -4.23 -4.96
C ARG A 97 -7.67 -3.37 -4.08
N LEU A 98 -6.34 -3.35 -4.24
CA LEU A 98 -5.46 -2.57 -3.35
C LEU A 98 -5.29 -1.12 -3.85
N GLN A 99 -5.17 -0.20 -2.91
CA GLN A 99 -4.67 1.18 -3.02
C GLN A 99 -3.27 1.19 -2.39
N ALA A 100 -2.23 1.64 -3.07
CA ALA A 100 -0.90 1.72 -2.47
C ALA A 100 -0.82 2.94 -1.53
N ARG A 101 -0.50 2.77 -0.23
CA ARG A 101 -0.30 3.88 0.72
C ARG A 101 0.57 3.51 1.92
N LEU A 102 1.41 4.43 2.38
CA LEU A 102 2.13 4.31 3.66
C LEU A 102 1.21 4.77 4.81
N MET A 103 0.86 3.92 5.77
CA MET A 103 0.03 4.36 6.91
C MET A 103 0.85 5.21 7.89
N LYS A 104 0.29 6.34 8.29
CA LYS A 104 0.61 7.01 9.57
C LYS A 104 -0.32 6.40 10.63
N ALA A 105 0.21 5.93 11.76
CA ALA A 105 -0.56 5.30 12.83
C ALA A 105 -1.83 6.13 13.18
N PRO A 106 -3.02 5.51 13.31
CA PRO A 106 -4.28 6.22 13.12
C PRO A 106 -4.72 7.06 14.32
N GLY A 107 -5.11 8.31 14.05
CA GLY A 107 -6.20 8.97 14.74
C GLY A 107 -7.54 8.43 14.22
N ARG A 108 -8.40 8.04 15.14
CA ARG A 108 -9.67 7.31 14.98
C ARG A 108 -10.55 7.86 13.84
N ALA A 109 -10.79 7.06 12.79
CA ALA A 109 -11.86 7.28 11.82
C ALA A 109 -12.95 6.24 12.04
N SER A 110 -14.16 6.68 12.41
CA SER A 110 -15.35 5.84 12.58
C SER A 110 -16.04 5.62 11.24
N CYS A 111 -16.32 4.38 10.87
CA CYS A 111 -17.26 4.04 9.81
C CYS A 111 -18.19 2.94 10.32
N SER A 112 -19.49 3.27 10.41
CA SER A 112 -20.58 2.33 10.61
C SER A 112 -20.80 1.51 9.34
N MET A 113 -20.81 0.18 9.44
CA MET A 113 -21.10 -0.74 8.32
C MET A 113 -22.61 -0.99 8.18
N PRO A 114 -23.21 -0.82 6.99
CA PRO A 114 -24.40 -1.56 6.60
C PRO A 114 -24.05 -2.92 5.95
N ALA A 115 -25.03 -3.81 5.93
CA ALA A 115 -25.01 -5.23 5.51
C ALA A 115 -24.36 -5.51 4.12
N PRO A 116 -23.94 -6.77 3.83
CA PRO A 116 -23.14 -7.09 2.66
C PRO A 116 -23.94 -6.93 1.35
N SER A 117 -23.30 -6.31 0.36
CA SER A 117 -23.92 -5.79 -0.85
C SER A 117 -23.24 -6.32 -2.13
N PRO A 118 -23.97 -6.33 -3.27
CA PRO A 118 -23.60 -7.05 -4.50
C PRO A 118 -22.47 -6.40 -5.34
N TRP A 119 -21.64 -5.51 -4.76
CA TRP A 119 -20.70 -4.66 -5.51
C TRP A 119 -19.32 -5.29 -5.77
N ALA A 120 -19.10 -6.56 -5.41
CA ALA A 120 -17.83 -7.26 -5.59
C ALA A 120 -17.67 -7.94 -6.98
N SER A 121 -18.26 -7.40 -8.04
CA SER A 121 -18.13 -7.92 -9.41
C SER A 121 -16.84 -7.41 -10.10
N SER A 122 -16.06 -8.33 -10.70
CA SER A 122 -14.61 -8.27 -10.89
C SER A 122 -14.08 -7.82 -12.27
N THR A 123 -13.20 -6.82 -12.28
CA THR A 123 -11.99 -6.78 -13.13
C THR A 123 -10.92 -7.71 -12.54
N TRP A 124 -10.27 -8.53 -13.37
CA TRP A 124 -9.36 -9.60 -12.94
C TRP A 124 -7.93 -9.11 -12.62
N THR A 125 -7.39 -9.48 -11.46
CA THR A 125 -5.96 -9.33 -11.11
C THR A 125 -5.23 -10.55 -11.67
N ASN A 126 -4.14 -10.35 -12.39
CA ASN A 126 -3.36 -11.44 -12.97
C ASN A 126 -2.54 -12.10 -11.87
N SER A 127 -2.60 -13.43 -11.78
CA SER A 127 -1.83 -14.18 -10.80
C SER A 127 -0.34 -14.08 -11.14
N PRO A 128 0.54 -13.67 -10.20
CA PRO A 128 1.99 -13.67 -10.41
C PRO A 128 2.57 -15.09 -10.58
N TRP A 129 1.78 -16.13 -10.34
CA TRP A 129 2.13 -17.54 -10.49
C TRP A 129 1.62 -18.17 -11.80
N GLY A 130 1.11 -17.36 -12.74
CA GLY A 130 0.78 -17.81 -14.10
C GLY A 130 -0.58 -18.47 -14.28
N CYS A 131 -1.49 -18.43 -13.28
CA CYS A 131 -2.85 -18.92 -13.45
C CYS A 131 -3.77 -17.79 -13.92
N ALA A 132 -3.85 -17.56 -15.23
CA ALA A 132 -4.95 -16.82 -15.83
C ALA A 132 -6.13 -17.80 -16.00
N THR A 133 -6.92 -18.01 -14.96
CA THR A 133 -8.11 -18.86 -15.06
C THR A 133 -9.25 -18.05 -15.66
N MET A 134 -9.42 -18.25 -16.96
CA MET A 134 -10.60 -17.91 -17.73
C MET A 134 -11.76 -18.78 -17.23
N THR A 135 -12.74 -18.18 -16.56
CA THR A 135 -14.09 -18.77 -16.51
C THR A 135 -15.09 -17.66 -16.84
N ARG A 136 -15.76 -17.83 -17.97
CA ARG A 136 -16.78 -16.93 -18.52
C ARG A 136 -17.88 -16.61 -17.50
N ALA A 137 -18.34 -15.36 -17.60
CA ALA A 137 -19.61 -14.73 -17.20
C ALA A 137 -20.54 -15.50 -16.25
#